data_AF-A0A259P0P4-F1
#
_entry.id   AF-A0A259P0P4-F1
#
_cell.length_a   1.000
_cell.length_b   1.000
_cell.length_c   1.000
_cell.angle_alpha   90.00
_cell.angle_beta   90.00
_cell.angle_gamma   90.00
#
_symmetry.space_group_name_H-M   'P 1'
#
loop_
_entity.id
_entity.type
_entity.pdbx_description
1 polymer ?
#
loop_
_entity_poly.entity_id
_entity_poly.type
_entity_poly.pdbx_seq_one_letter_code
_entity_poly.pdbx_strand_id
1 'polypeptide(L)'
;MEREAMEYDVVIVGAGPAGLSAAIRLKQQAESAGQEISVCVVEKGSEVGAHILSGAVFEPRALNELLPDWAERGAPLNTPVTHDDIYLFSDEQNARKLPGFAVPKTMHNSGNYIISAANLCRWLAEQAEALGVEIFPGFAASELVLEDNTVKGILIGDMGLDREGQPKDSYTPGMALLAKYTLFAEGCRGHLGKQLIKHFALDDGKSPQHYAIGFKEIWDVPAEQHHAGLVVHSAGWPLDDASGGGYLYHAEGQQVVVGLIVDLNYSNPYLNPFEEFQRYKQHPTLKQYLKGGKRVTYGARAIAKGGLNSLPKMSFNGGLLIGCDAGTLNFAKIKGNHTAMKSGMLAAEVVAQALLSGDTGGQDLTGFEQAFASSWLYDELYRSRNFGPAIHKFGTFWGGAFNTLDQNWFGGRLPLTLKDDQHDYAQLKPAASCSPIVYPKPDNQISFDRLSSVYLSNTNHEEEQPCHLKLKDASIPIQVNLAKYAEPAQRYCPAGVYEIVEEQDKGPRLQINAQNCIHCKTCDIKDPSQNITWVTPEGGGGPNYPNM
;
A
#
# COMPACT_ATOMS: atom_id res chain seq x y z
N MET A 1 1.97 -35.37 -7.21
CA MET A 1 0.61 -35.23 -7.77
C MET A 1 0.69 -34.11 -8.79
N GLU A 2 0.21 -34.31 -10.00
CA GLU A 2 0.16 -33.26 -11.02
C GLU A 2 -0.84 -32.20 -10.55
N ARG A 3 -0.43 -30.93 -10.43
CA ARG A 3 -1.33 -29.85 -10.01
C ARG A 3 -2.30 -29.55 -11.15
N GLU A 4 -3.58 -29.33 -10.83
CA GLU A 4 -4.56 -28.88 -11.82
C GLU A 4 -4.17 -27.51 -12.36
N ALA A 5 -4.51 -27.27 -13.64
CA ALA A 5 -4.23 -26.01 -14.31
C ALA A 5 -5.49 -25.48 -15.01
N MET A 6 -5.68 -24.16 -14.95
CA MET A 6 -6.65 -23.43 -15.76
C MET A 6 -5.91 -22.45 -16.66
N GLU A 7 -6.39 -22.29 -17.89
CA GLU A 7 -5.79 -21.41 -18.89
C GLU A 7 -6.66 -20.18 -19.13
N TYR A 8 -6.04 -19.00 -19.16
CA TYR A 8 -6.66 -17.73 -19.49
C TYR A 8 -5.81 -16.96 -20.51
N ASP A 9 -6.38 -15.95 -21.15
CA ASP A 9 -5.59 -15.01 -21.92
C ASP A 9 -4.83 -14.08 -20.97
N VAL A 10 -5.50 -13.61 -19.91
CA VAL A 10 -4.90 -12.73 -18.91
C VAL A 10 -5.24 -13.17 -17.49
N VAL A 11 -4.20 -13.34 -16.65
CA VAL A 11 -4.33 -13.47 -15.20
C VAL A 11 -3.90 -12.17 -14.54
N ILE A 12 -4.64 -11.71 -13.54
CA ILE A 12 -4.37 -10.48 -12.79
C ILE A 12 -4.24 -10.83 -11.31
N VAL A 13 -3.10 -10.48 -10.71
CA VAL A 13 -2.80 -10.74 -9.30
C VAL A 13 -3.12 -9.50 -8.46
N GLY A 14 -4.25 -9.52 -7.76
CA GLY A 14 -4.70 -8.49 -6.83
C GLY A 14 -5.94 -7.73 -7.33
N ALA A 15 -7.03 -7.76 -6.55
CA ALA A 15 -8.28 -7.05 -6.83
C ALA A 15 -8.29 -5.64 -6.22
N GLY A 16 -7.17 -4.93 -6.30
CA GLY A 16 -7.09 -3.50 -5.98
C GLY A 16 -7.50 -2.60 -7.14
N PRO A 17 -7.43 -1.27 -6.98
CA PRO A 17 -7.84 -0.32 -8.03
C PRO A 17 -7.12 -0.52 -9.36
N ALA A 18 -5.84 -0.91 -9.35
CA ALA A 18 -5.09 -1.21 -10.58
C ALA A 18 -5.59 -2.46 -11.30
N GLY A 19 -5.69 -3.59 -10.59
CA GLY A 19 -6.09 -4.87 -11.16
C GLY A 19 -7.52 -4.83 -11.71
N LEU A 20 -8.46 -4.28 -10.94
CA LEU A 20 -9.86 -4.15 -11.39
C LEU A 20 -10.01 -3.20 -12.57
N SER A 21 -9.25 -2.10 -12.59
CA SER A 21 -9.27 -1.18 -13.76
C SER A 21 -8.69 -1.84 -15.01
N ALA A 22 -7.63 -2.65 -14.86
CA ALA A 22 -7.07 -3.43 -15.95
C ALA A 22 -8.09 -4.46 -16.48
N ALA A 23 -8.75 -5.19 -15.58
CA ALA A 23 -9.76 -6.18 -15.93
C ALA A 23 -10.92 -5.57 -16.73
N ILE A 24 -11.50 -4.47 -16.23
CA ILE A 24 -12.59 -3.74 -16.91
C ILE A 24 -12.12 -3.25 -18.29
N ARG A 25 -10.95 -2.60 -18.37
CA ARG A 25 -10.44 -2.04 -19.63
C ARG A 25 -10.13 -3.14 -20.65
N LEU A 26 -9.63 -4.31 -20.23
CA LEU A 26 -9.42 -5.47 -21.11
C LEU A 26 -10.74 -5.92 -21.75
N LYS A 27 -11.79 -6.08 -20.95
CA LYS A 27 -13.11 -6.49 -21.47
C LYS A 27 -13.73 -5.44 -22.38
N GLN A 28 -13.59 -4.15 -22.05
CA GLN A 28 -14.02 -3.05 -22.94
C GLN A 28 -13.33 -3.08 -24.31
N GLN A 29 -12.01 -3.36 -24.35
CA GLN A 29 -11.25 -3.47 -25.60
C GLN A 29 -11.67 -4.70 -26.41
N ALA A 30 -11.84 -5.85 -25.74
CA ALA A 30 -12.30 -7.08 -26.37
C ALA A 30 -13.69 -6.90 -27.01
N GLU A 31 -14.64 -6.35 -26.26
CA GLU A 31 -15.99 -6.05 -26.74
C GLU A 31 -15.98 -5.09 -27.93
N SER A 32 -15.20 -4.01 -27.86
CA SER A 32 -15.07 -3.03 -28.96
C SER A 32 -14.50 -3.65 -30.24
N ALA A 33 -13.65 -4.68 -30.11
CA ALA A 33 -13.06 -5.42 -31.23
C ALA A 33 -13.93 -6.59 -31.71
N GLY A 34 -15.03 -6.91 -31.02
CA GLY A 34 -15.86 -8.09 -31.31
C GLY A 34 -15.11 -9.41 -31.12
N GLN A 35 -14.14 -9.46 -30.21
CA GLN A 35 -13.35 -10.65 -29.88
C GLN A 35 -13.46 -10.96 -28.38
N GLU A 36 -13.15 -12.19 -28.00
CA GLU A 36 -13.14 -12.60 -26.60
C GLU A 36 -11.71 -12.57 -26.03
N ILE A 37 -11.60 -12.05 -24.81
CA ILE A 37 -10.40 -12.18 -23.97
C ILE A 37 -10.89 -12.73 -22.63
N SER A 38 -10.38 -13.90 -22.25
CA SER A 38 -10.63 -14.53 -20.96
C SER A 38 -9.73 -13.89 -19.89
N VAL A 39 -10.35 -13.40 -18.81
CA VAL A 39 -9.66 -12.63 -17.76
C VAL A 39 -9.99 -13.20 -16.39
N CYS A 40 -8.96 -13.57 -15.65
CA CYS A 40 -9.04 -14.04 -14.28
C CYS A 40 -8.36 -13.06 -13.32
N VAL A 41 -9.01 -12.71 -12.22
CA VAL A 41 -8.45 -11.89 -11.13
C VAL A 41 -8.43 -12.71 -9.85
N VAL A 42 -7.27 -12.81 -9.21
CA VAL A 42 -7.14 -13.48 -7.91
C VAL A 42 -6.86 -12.47 -6.81
N GLU A 43 -7.47 -12.67 -5.64
CA GLU A 43 -7.32 -11.80 -4.47
C GLU A 43 -7.15 -12.63 -3.19
N LYS A 44 -6.16 -12.26 -2.39
CA LYS A 44 -5.86 -12.94 -1.13
C LYS A 44 -6.91 -12.68 -0.04
N GLY A 45 -7.60 -11.54 -0.07
CA GLY A 45 -8.67 -11.20 0.88
C GLY A 45 -9.87 -12.14 0.73
N SER A 46 -10.53 -12.44 1.84
CA SER A 46 -11.73 -13.31 1.86
C SER A 46 -12.84 -12.84 0.94
N GLU A 47 -12.87 -11.54 0.66
CA GLU A 47 -13.68 -10.86 -0.35
C GLU A 47 -12.87 -9.71 -0.94
N VAL A 48 -13.27 -9.21 -2.11
CA VAL A 48 -12.71 -7.97 -2.65
C VAL A 48 -12.94 -6.83 -1.65
N GLY A 49 -11.91 -6.04 -1.38
CA GLY A 49 -11.98 -4.94 -0.41
C GLY A 49 -11.49 -5.28 0.99
N ALA A 50 -11.51 -6.54 1.43
CA ALA A 50 -11.14 -6.94 2.78
C ALA A 50 -9.69 -6.57 3.18
N HIS A 51 -8.79 -6.48 2.19
CA HIS A 51 -7.39 -6.10 2.36
C HIS A 51 -7.04 -4.69 1.88
N ILE A 52 -8.04 -3.91 1.46
CA ILE A 52 -7.83 -2.55 0.97
C ILE A 52 -7.78 -1.60 2.17
N LEU A 53 -6.76 -0.74 2.19
CA LEU A 53 -6.61 0.30 3.19
C LEU A 53 -6.09 1.57 2.55
N SER A 54 -6.81 2.67 2.72
CA SER A 54 -6.42 4.00 2.27
C SER A 54 -7.12 5.11 3.06
N GLY A 55 -6.44 6.23 3.30
CA GLY A 55 -7.12 7.45 3.76
C GLY A 55 -8.13 7.99 2.72
N ALA A 56 -7.85 7.78 1.44
CA ALA A 56 -8.73 7.98 0.28
C ALA A 56 -9.47 9.33 0.17
N VAL A 57 -8.70 10.41 0.00
CA VAL A 57 -9.16 11.55 -0.82
C VAL A 57 -8.91 11.21 -2.29
N PHE A 58 -9.96 10.81 -2.98
CA PHE A 58 -9.94 10.21 -4.31
C PHE A 58 -10.08 11.26 -5.43
N GLU A 59 -9.15 11.21 -6.38
CA GLU A 59 -9.17 12.02 -7.59
C GLU A 59 -9.89 11.24 -8.71
N PRO A 60 -11.07 11.67 -9.18
CA PRO A 60 -11.93 10.86 -10.04
C PRO A 60 -11.43 10.73 -11.49
N ARG A 61 -10.32 11.39 -11.86
CA ARG A 61 -9.85 11.48 -13.25
C ARG A 61 -9.78 10.13 -13.97
N ALA A 62 -9.15 9.12 -13.35
CA ALA A 62 -9.02 7.81 -13.97
C ALA A 62 -10.37 7.06 -14.04
N LEU A 63 -11.24 7.24 -13.04
CA LEU A 63 -12.58 6.68 -13.05
C LEU A 63 -13.45 7.30 -14.14
N ASN A 64 -13.36 8.63 -14.34
CA ASN A 64 -14.03 9.33 -15.44
C ASN A 64 -13.60 8.81 -16.82
N GLU A 65 -12.34 8.38 -16.96
CA GLU A 65 -11.84 7.76 -18.21
C GLU A 65 -12.26 6.29 -18.36
N LEU A 66 -12.39 5.55 -17.25
CA LEU A 66 -12.72 4.12 -17.26
C LEU A 66 -14.22 3.87 -17.43
N LEU A 67 -15.03 4.56 -16.63
CA LEU A 67 -16.48 4.43 -16.54
C LEU A 67 -17.08 5.84 -16.43
N PRO A 68 -17.23 6.58 -17.55
CA PRO A 68 -17.69 7.98 -17.52
C PRO A 68 -19.08 8.17 -16.91
N ASP A 69 -19.88 7.10 -16.87
CA ASP A 69 -21.23 7.00 -16.32
C ASP A 69 -21.26 6.46 -14.87
N TRP A 70 -20.12 6.45 -14.16
CA TRP A 70 -20.01 5.89 -12.81
C TRP A 70 -21.04 6.42 -11.81
N ALA A 71 -21.45 7.68 -11.95
CA ALA A 71 -22.42 8.31 -11.06
C ALA A 71 -23.83 7.71 -11.24
N GLU A 72 -24.23 7.45 -12.49
CA GLU A 72 -25.50 6.81 -12.83
C GLU A 72 -25.52 5.33 -12.41
N ARG A 73 -24.34 4.69 -12.41
CA ARG A 73 -24.10 3.32 -11.97
C ARG A 73 -23.90 3.17 -10.46
N GLY A 74 -24.06 4.24 -9.69
CA GLY A 74 -24.05 4.20 -8.23
C GLY A 74 -22.67 3.98 -7.60
N ALA A 75 -21.58 4.45 -8.22
CA ALA A 75 -20.26 4.35 -7.59
C ALA A 75 -20.23 5.12 -6.25
N PRO A 76 -19.49 4.63 -5.22
CA PRO A 76 -19.56 5.14 -3.86
C PRO A 76 -18.74 6.44 -3.64
N LEU A 77 -19.01 7.47 -4.44
CA LEU A 77 -18.37 8.80 -4.40
C LEU A 77 -19.37 9.84 -3.87
N ASN A 78 -19.82 9.67 -2.62
CA ASN A 78 -20.92 10.45 -2.05
C ASN A 78 -20.51 11.74 -1.33
N THR A 79 -19.23 11.86 -0.93
CA THR A 79 -18.75 13.00 -0.12
C THR A 79 -17.74 13.82 -0.90
N PRO A 80 -18.17 14.86 -1.66
CA PRO A 80 -17.23 15.78 -2.29
C PRO A 80 -16.43 16.54 -1.22
N VAL A 81 -15.16 16.82 -1.49
CA VAL A 81 -14.34 17.67 -0.62
C VAL A 81 -14.84 19.12 -0.72
N THR A 82 -15.17 19.70 0.43
CA THR A 82 -15.70 21.07 0.54
C THR A 82 -14.69 22.03 1.17
N HIS A 83 -13.75 21.52 1.96
CA HIS A 83 -12.76 22.34 2.65
C HIS A 83 -11.44 21.60 2.85
N ASP A 84 -10.32 22.33 2.71
CA ASP A 84 -8.96 21.85 2.93
C ASP A 84 -8.26 22.68 4.00
N ASP A 85 -7.83 22.00 5.06
CA ASP A 85 -7.05 22.56 6.15
C ASP A 85 -5.67 21.91 6.20
N ILE A 86 -4.63 22.74 6.20
CA ILE A 86 -3.25 22.26 6.38
C ILE A 86 -2.63 22.93 7.59
N TYR A 87 -2.16 22.11 8.51
CA TYR A 87 -1.52 22.56 9.75
C TYR A 87 -0.04 22.16 9.80
N LEU A 88 0.76 23.02 10.42
CA LEU A 88 2.08 22.68 10.93
C LEU A 88 1.99 22.59 12.46
N PHE A 89 2.20 21.40 13.02
CA PHE A 89 2.24 21.18 14.46
C PHE A 89 3.66 21.38 14.96
N SER A 90 3.86 22.31 15.89
CA SER A 90 5.19 22.58 16.46
C SER A 90 5.51 21.71 17.67
N ASP A 91 4.48 21.26 18.38
CA ASP A 91 4.58 20.42 19.58
C ASP A 91 3.21 19.75 19.83
N GLU A 92 3.03 19.12 20.99
CA GLU A 92 1.81 18.40 21.39
C GLU A 92 0.56 19.30 21.49
N GLN A 93 0.72 20.61 21.66
CA GLN A 93 -0.38 21.54 21.95
C GLN A 93 -0.61 22.57 20.84
N ASN A 94 0.45 22.97 20.15
CA ASN A 94 0.43 24.12 19.26
C ASN A 94 0.43 23.74 17.79
N ALA A 95 -0.55 24.28 17.06
CA ALA A 95 -0.65 24.19 15.61
C ALA A 95 -0.72 25.57 14.96
N ARG A 96 -0.19 25.67 13.74
CA ARG A 96 -0.36 26.83 12.87
C ARG A 96 -1.01 26.38 11.57
N LYS A 97 -2.18 26.95 11.26
CA LYS A 97 -2.81 26.77 9.94
C LYS A 97 -2.00 27.52 8.89
N LEU A 98 -1.60 26.83 7.82
CA LEU A 98 -0.88 27.45 6.71
C LEU A 98 -1.84 28.30 5.87
N PRO A 99 -1.46 29.54 5.49
CA PRO A 99 -2.27 30.33 4.57
C PRO A 99 -2.27 29.69 3.17
N GLY A 100 -3.37 29.82 2.44
CA GLY A 100 -3.57 29.10 1.17
C GLY A 100 -2.47 29.28 0.12
N PHE A 101 -1.81 30.44 0.04
CA PHE A 101 -0.70 30.65 -0.90
C PHE A 101 0.58 29.87 -0.54
N ALA A 102 0.74 29.50 0.74
CA ALA A 102 1.88 28.73 1.24
C ALA A 102 1.64 27.21 1.15
N VAL A 103 0.41 26.80 0.83
CA VAL A 103 0.04 25.41 0.59
C VAL A 103 0.48 25.01 -0.84
N PRO A 104 1.17 23.88 -1.01
CA PRO A 104 1.45 23.35 -2.34
C PRO A 104 0.15 23.07 -3.10
N LYS A 105 0.10 23.44 -4.39
CA LYS A 105 -1.08 23.22 -5.25
C LYS A 105 -1.56 21.77 -5.28
N THR A 106 -0.65 20.82 -5.09
CA THR A 106 -0.93 19.38 -5.03
C THR A 106 -1.78 18.95 -3.84
N MET A 107 -1.88 19.78 -2.80
CA MET A 107 -2.66 19.50 -1.59
C MET A 107 -4.07 20.11 -1.62
N HIS A 108 -4.45 20.83 -2.68
CA HIS A 108 -5.82 21.28 -2.87
C HIS A 108 -6.67 20.17 -3.48
N ASN A 109 -7.86 19.96 -2.90
CA ASN A 109 -8.69 18.81 -3.20
C ASN A 109 -10.04 19.15 -3.86
N SER A 110 -10.15 20.33 -4.47
CA SER A 110 -11.31 20.69 -5.28
C SER A 110 -11.54 19.64 -6.39
N GLY A 111 -12.78 19.15 -6.49
CA GLY A 111 -13.18 18.10 -7.44
C GLY A 111 -12.87 16.67 -6.99
N ASN A 112 -12.28 16.48 -5.81
CA ASN A 112 -12.03 15.16 -5.23
C ASN A 112 -13.14 14.76 -4.25
N TYR A 113 -13.13 13.49 -3.86
CA TYR A 113 -14.11 12.88 -2.97
C TYR A 113 -13.43 12.18 -1.80
N ILE A 114 -14.03 12.25 -0.61
CA ILE A 114 -13.67 11.39 0.52
C ILE A 114 -14.44 10.09 0.35
N ILE A 115 -13.74 8.96 0.22
CA ILE A 115 -14.37 7.65 -0.05
C ILE A 115 -13.82 6.54 0.85
N SER A 116 -14.51 5.41 0.86
CA SER A 116 -13.92 4.11 1.22
C SER A 116 -13.28 3.48 -0.03
N ALA A 117 -11.97 3.23 0.01
CA ALA A 117 -11.28 2.58 -1.09
C ALA A 117 -11.69 1.11 -1.21
N ALA A 118 -11.97 0.44 -0.09
CA ALA A 118 -12.55 -0.90 -0.09
C ALA A 118 -13.90 -0.94 -0.82
N ASN A 119 -14.79 0.01 -0.56
CA ASN A 119 -16.11 0.07 -1.23
C ASN A 119 -15.99 0.38 -2.72
N LEU A 120 -15.05 1.26 -3.11
CA LEU A 120 -14.76 1.48 -4.53
C LEU A 120 -14.29 0.20 -5.21
N CYS A 121 -13.42 -0.60 -4.56
CA CYS A 121 -12.95 -1.87 -5.15
C CYS A 121 -14.07 -2.90 -5.24
N ARG A 122 -14.95 -3.01 -4.23
CA ARG A 122 -16.15 -3.87 -4.32
C ARG A 122 -17.04 -3.49 -5.50
N TRP A 123 -17.34 -2.20 -5.64
CA TRP A 123 -18.14 -1.70 -6.75
C TRP A 123 -17.45 -1.93 -8.11
N LEU A 124 -16.13 -1.71 -8.21
CA LEU A 124 -15.36 -2.01 -9.43
C LEU A 124 -15.36 -3.50 -9.76
N ALA A 125 -15.33 -4.39 -8.76
CA ALA A 125 -15.45 -5.82 -8.97
C ALA A 125 -16.82 -6.20 -9.57
N GLU A 126 -17.91 -5.66 -9.04
CA GLU A 126 -19.25 -5.85 -9.63
C GLU A 126 -19.28 -5.38 -11.10
N GLN A 127 -18.62 -4.24 -11.40
CA GLN A 127 -18.55 -3.73 -12.78
C GLN A 127 -17.71 -4.64 -13.69
N ALA A 128 -16.66 -5.28 -13.16
CA ALA A 128 -15.81 -6.21 -13.88
C ALA A 128 -16.53 -7.56 -14.12
N GLU A 129 -17.20 -8.10 -13.10
CA GLU A 129 -17.99 -9.34 -13.20
C GLU A 129 -19.14 -9.18 -14.21
N ALA A 130 -19.80 -8.02 -14.22
CA ALA A 130 -20.83 -7.71 -15.22
C ALA A 130 -20.30 -7.72 -16.68
N LEU A 131 -18.99 -7.52 -16.87
CA LEU A 131 -18.33 -7.62 -18.16
C LEU A 131 -17.80 -9.04 -18.45
N GLY A 132 -18.01 -10.01 -17.55
CA GLY A 132 -17.55 -11.39 -17.69
C GLY A 132 -16.09 -11.62 -17.28
N VAL A 133 -15.58 -10.85 -16.32
CA VAL A 133 -14.33 -11.15 -15.61
C VAL A 133 -14.61 -12.19 -14.53
N GLU A 134 -13.75 -13.20 -14.42
CA GLU A 134 -13.78 -14.16 -13.31
C GLU A 134 -12.93 -13.62 -12.15
N ILE A 135 -13.54 -13.43 -10.98
CA ILE A 135 -12.85 -12.91 -9.78
C ILE A 135 -12.89 -13.95 -8.67
N PHE A 136 -11.72 -14.32 -8.17
CA PHE A 136 -11.53 -15.33 -7.14
C PHE A 136 -10.94 -14.71 -5.86
N PRO A 137 -11.78 -14.14 -4.98
CA PRO A 137 -11.34 -13.77 -3.64
C PRO A 137 -11.09 -15.00 -2.77
N GLY A 138 -10.18 -14.89 -1.81
CA GLY A 138 -9.71 -15.99 -0.98
C GLY A 138 -8.63 -16.84 -1.64
N PHE A 139 -8.18 -16.49 -2.84
CA PHE A 139 -7.15 -17.22 -3.59
C PHE A 139 -5.88 -16.38 -3.70
N ALA A 140 -4.87 -16.73 -2.92
CA ALA A 140 -3.60 -16.01 -2.93
C ALA A 140 -2.63 -16.61 -3.95
N ALA A 141 -2.16 -15.79 -4.90
CA ALA A 141 -1.03 -16.14 -5.75
C ALA A 141 0.23 -16.26 -4.88
N SER A 142 0.78 -17.47 -4.80
CA SER A 142 1.88 -17.81 -3.90
C SER A 142 3.23 -17.83 -4.61
N GLU A 143 3.27 -18.35 -5.83
CA GLU A 143 4.48 -18.56 -6.62
C GLU A 143 4.28 -18.16 -8.09
N LEU A 144 5.39 -17.85 -8.77
CA LEU A 144 5.44 -17.60 -10.21
C LEU A 144 5.53 -18.92 -10.96
N VAL A 145 4.79 -19.08 -12.06
CA VAL A 145 5.07 -20.14 -13.05
C VAL A 145 6.01 -19.54 -14.10
N LEU A 146 7.26 -20.00 -14.11
CA LEU A 146 8.31 -19.53 -15.02
C LEU A 146 8.79 -20.66 -15.92
N GLU A 147 8.79 -20.40 -17.23
CA GLU A 147 9.35 -21.30 -18.26
C GLU A 147 10.25 -20.49 -19.18
N ASP A 148 11.48 -20.95 -19.42
CA ASP A 148 12.44 -20.29 -20.32
C ASP A 148 12.53 -18.76 -20.11
N ASN A 149 12.63 -18.34 -18.85
CA ASN A 149 12.69 -16.93 -18.44
C ASN A 149 11.46 -16.10 -18.87
N THR A 150 10.30 -16.74 -18.95
CA THR A 150 9.01 -16.14 -19.31
C THR A 150 7.98 -16.48 -18.24
N VAL A 151 7.23 -15.48 -17.78
CA VAL A 151 6.09 -15.72 -16.88
C VAL A 151 4.96 -16.36 -17.67
N LYS A 152 4.53 -17.53 -17.22
CA LYS A 152 3.42 -18.30 -17.80
C LYS A 152 2.16 -18.25 -16.95
N GLY A 153 2.21 -17.62 -15.78
CA GLY A 153 1.11 -17.60 -14.84
C GLY A 153 1.56 -17.57 -13.38
N ILE A 154 0.67 -18.02 -12.50
CA ILE A 154 0.91 -18.13 -11.06
C ILE A 154 0.40 -19.45 -10.51
N LEU A 155 0.89 -19.82 -9.32
CA LEU A 155 0.33 -20.90 -8.52
C LEU A 155 -0.43 -20.31 -7.35
N ILE A 156 -1.67 -20.73 -7.16
CA ILE A 156 -2.40 -20.52 -5.91
C ILE A 156 -1.68 -21.28 -4.79
N GLY A 157 -1.65 -20.70 -3.58
CA GLY A 157 -1.07 -21.37 -2.41
C GLY A 157 -1.81 -22.65 -2.03
N ASP A 158 -1.06 -23.66 -1.59
CA ASP A 158 -1.63 -24.86 -0.99
C ASP A 158 -2.41 -24.49 0.29
N MET A 159 -3.47 -25.25 0.58
CA MET A 159 -4.25 -25.13 1.83
C MET A 159 -4.16 -26.41 2.65
N GLY A 160 -4.31 -26.30 3.96
CA GLY A 160 -4.32 -27.46 4.84
C GLY A 160 -2.93 -28.02 5.11
N LEU A 161 -1.91 -27.16 5.19
CA LEU A 161 -0.58 -27.53 5.71
C LEU A 161 -0.52 -27.24 7.22
N ASP A 162 0.26 -28.00 7.99
CA ASP A 162 0.57 -27.70 9.39
C ASP A 162 1.74 -26.70 9.52
N ARG A 163 2.15 -26.37 10.76
CA ARG A 163 3.21 -25.39 11.03
C ARG A 163 4.57 -25.80 10.44
N GLU A 164 4.82 -27.10 10.35
CA GLU A 164 6.01 -27.71 9.78
C GLU A 164 5.94 -27.88 8.25
N GLY A 165 4.80 -27.52 7.64
CA GLY A 165 4.56 -27.62 6.20
C GLY A 165 4.22 -29.03 5.75
N GLN A 166 3.76 -29.90 6.65
CA GLN A 166 3.26 -31.22 6.29
C GLN A 166 1.76 -31.18 5.95
N PRO A 167 1.28 -31.99 4.99
CA PRO A 167 -0.14 -32.09 4.68
C PRO A 167 -0.99 -32.57 5.87
N LYS A 168 -2.04 -31.81 6.21
CA LYS A 168 -3.12 -32.25 7.11
C LYS A 168 -4.15 -33.09 6.34
N ASP A 169 -5.11 -33.68 7.04
CA ASP A 169 -6.24 -34.39 6.42
C ASP A 169 -7.08 -33.50 5.48
N SER A 170 -7.05 -32.18 5.70
CA SER A 170 -7.72 -31.18 4.86
C SER A 170 -6.85 -30.64 3.71
N TYR A 171 -5.68 -31.23 3.47
CA TYR A 171 -4.73 -30.71 2.47
C TYR A 171 -5.36 -30.67 1.08
N THR A 172 -5.28 -29.50 0.46
CA THR A 172 -5.68 -29.28 -0.93
C THR A 172 -4.51 -28.61 -1.65
N PRO A 173 -3.95 -29.24 -2.69
CA PRO A 173 -2.90 -28.61 -3.47
C PRO A 173 -3.44 -27.37 -4.18
N GLY A 174 -2.61 -26.34 -4.29
CA GLY A 174 -2.91 -25.16 -5.07
C GLY A 174 -3.00 -25.47 -6.57
N MET A 175 -3.77 -24.65 -7.27
CA MET A 175 -4.00 -24.73 -8.71
C MET A 175 -3.05 -23.78 -9.46
N ALA A 176 -2.61 -24.19 -10.66
CA ALA A 176 -1.91 -23.31 -11.59
C ALA A 176 -2.92 -22.49 -12.41
N LEU A 177 -2.73 -21.18 -12.46
CA LEU A 177 -3.44 -20.30 -13.39
C LEU A 177 -2.46 -19.85 -14.45
N LEU A 178 -2.55 -20.49 -15.62
CA LEU A 178 -1.69 -20.21 -16.77
C LEU A 178 -2.31 -19.09 -17.61
N ALA A 179 -1.45 -18.22 -18.15
CA ALA A 179 -1.87 -17.10 -18.97
C ALA A 179 -0.90 -16.77 -20.09
N LYS A 180 -1.42 -16.21 -21.19
CA LYS A 180 -0.60 -15.56 -22.22
C LYS A 180 0.15 -14.36 -21.65
N TYR A 181 -0.52 -13.58 -20.79
CA TYR A 181 0.06 -12.46 -20.06
C TYR A 181 -0.44 -12.43 -18.61
N THR A 182 0.45 -12.14 -17.65
CA THR A 182 0.08 -11.95 -16.23
C THR A 182 0.34 -10.52 -15.79
N LEU A 183 -0.65 -9.87 -15.19
CA LEU A 183 -0.55 -8.53 -14.62
C LEU A 183 -0.40 -8.60 -13.10
N PHE A 184 0.69 -8.06 -12.57
CA PHE A 184 0.98 -8.04 -11.15
C PHE A 184 0.55 -6.70 -10.54
N ALA A 185 -0.45 -6.77 -9.67
CA ALA A 185 -1.14 -5.63 -9.06
C ALA A 185 -1.29 -5.81 -7.54
N GLU A 186 -0.33 -6.45 -6.87
CA GLU A 186 -0.38 -6.79 -5.44
C GLU A 186 -0.39 -5.54 -4.52
N GLY A 187 -0.13 -4.38 -5.10
CA GLY A 187 0.00 -3.10 -4.40
C GLY A 187 1.36 -2.97 -3.74
N CYS A 188 1.47 -2.07 -2.75
CA CYS A 188 2.76 -1.74 -2.15
C CYS A 188 3.50 -2.98 -1.61
N ARG A 189 4.71 -3.21 -2.14
CA ARG A 189 5.60 -4.32 -1.79
C ARG A 189 4.90 -5.68 -1.99
N GLY A 190 4.43 -5.96 -3.20
CA GLY A 190 4.04 -7.29 -3.64
C GLY A 190 5.17 -8.29 -3.44
N HIS A 191 4.87 -9.51 -2.98
CA HIS A 191 5.94 -10.49 -2.76
C HIS A 191 6.35 -11.17 -4.06
N LEU A 192 5.43 -11.31 -5.03
CA LEU A 192 5.77 -11.74 -6.39
C LEU A 192 6.39 -10.58 -7.17
N GLY A 193 5.87 -9.36 -7.04
CA GLY A 193 6.44 -8.16 -7.62
C GLY A 193 7.90 -7.94 -7.20
N LYS A 194 8.21 -8.11 -5.91
CA LYS A 194 9.59 -8.10 -5.39
C LYS A 194 10.48 -9.17 -6.06
N GLN A 195 9.95 -10.37 -6.28
CA GLN A 195 10.69 -11.45 -6.94
C GLN A 195 10.93 -11.13 -8.43
N LEU A 196 9.92 -10.62 -9.14
CA LEU A 196 10.00 -10.23 -10.53
C LEU A 196 11.03 -9.12 -10.76
N ILE A 197 11.01 -8.08 -9.92
CA ILE A 197 11.99 -6.99 -9.97
C ILE A 197 13.40 -7.54 -9.88
N LYS A 198 13.65 -8.44 -8.91
CA LYS A 198 14.97 -9.06 -8.72
C LYS A 198 15.34 -10.00 -9.89
N HIS A 199 14.41 -10.84 -10.33
CA HIS A 199 14.64 -11.87 -11.34
C HIS A 199 14.99 -11.26 -12.71
N PHE A 200 14.25 -10.23 -13.13
CA PHE A 200 14.45 -9.55 -14.41
C PHE A 200 15.33 -8.29 -14.31
N ALA A 201 15.89 -7.99 -13.13
CA ALA A 201 16.67 -6.77 -12.85
C ALA A 201 15.94 -5.48 -13.28
N LEU A 202 14.64 -5.39 -12.98
CA LEU A 202 13.76 -4.31 -13.46
C LEU A 202 14.08 -2.95 -12.84
N ASP A 203 14.80 -2.94 -11.73
CA ASP A 203 15.23 -1.74 -11.00
C ASP A 203 16.62 -1.24 -11.42
N ASP A 204 17.24 -1.81 -12.48
CA ASP A 204 18.53 -1.34 -12.96
C ASP A 204 18.49 0.15 -13.38
N GLY A 205 19.49 0.91 -12.94
CA GLY A 205 19.59 2.35 -13.14
C GLY A 205 18.51 3.20 -12.44
N LYS A 206 17.70 2.62 -11.55
CA LYS A 206 16.67 3.33 -10.77
C LYS A 206 17.17 3.67 -9.37
N SER A 207 16.59 4.71 -8.77
CA SER A 207 16.76 4.94 -7.34
C SER A 207 15.98 3.88 -6.55
N PRO A 208 16.39 3.50 -5.33
CA PRO A 208 15.62 2.61 -4.49
C PRO A 208 14.19 3.09 -4.29
N GLN A 209 13.23 2.16 -4.29
CA GLN A 209 11.89 2.49 -3.83
C GLN A 209 11.93 2.94 -2.37
N HIS A 210 11.28 4.06 -2.08
CA HIS A 210 11.06 4.54 -0.72
C HIS A 210 9.65 4.21 -0.29
N TYR A 211 9.46 4.01 1.00
CA TYR A 211 8.22 3.57 1.57
C TYR A 211 7.87 4.35 2.82
N ALA A 212 6.60 4.34 3.16
CA ALA A 212 6.09 4.76 4.46
C ALA A 212 5.15 3.69 5.02
N ILE A 213 4.93 3.69 6.33
CA ILE A 213 3.80 3.01 6.93
C ILE A 213 2.68 4.03 7.19
N GLY A 214 1.49 3.76 6.66
CA GLY A 214 0.28 4.52 6.95
C GLY A 214 -0.61 3.78 7.94
N PHE A 215 -1.07 4.48 8.97
CA PHE A 215 -2.08 4.01 9.92
C PHE A 215 -3.42 4.65 9.57
N LYS A 216 -4.51 3.91 9.78
CA LYS A 216 -5.87 4.41 9.64
C LYS A 216 -6.73 3.89 10.78
N GLU A 217 -7.57 4.76 11.32
CA GLU A 217 -8.72 4.41 12.13
C GLU A 217 -9.98 5.09 11.56
N ILE A 218 -11.13 4.44 11.69
CA ILE A 218 -12.44 5.03 11.42
C ILE A 218 -13.15 5.22 12.75
N TRP A 219 -13.80 6.37 12.92
CA TRP A 219 -14.48 6.77 14.14
C TRP A 219 -15.90 7.22 13.82
N ASP A 220 -16.87 6.71 14.56
CA ASP A 220 -18.20 7.31 14.63
C ASP A 220 -18.13 8.46 15.63
N VAL A 221 -18.49 9.67 15.22
CA VAL A 221 -18.35 10.89 16.05
C VAL A 221 -19.71 11.56 16.29
N PRO A 222 -19.86 12.35 17.37
CA PRO A 222 -21.06 13.14 17.59
C PRO A 222 -21.37 14.08 16.42
N ALA A 223 -22.67 14.22 16.10
CA ALA A 223 -23.14 14.97 14.94
C ALA A 223 -22.63 16.42 14.91
N GLU A 224 -22.53 17.06 16.07
CA GLU A 224 -22.09 18.45 16.23
C GLU A 224 -20.60 18.66 15.95
N GLN A 225 -19.80 17.59 15.94
CA GLN A 225 -18.37 17.62 15.63
C GLN A 225 -18.08 17.22 14.18
N HIS A 226 -19.09 16.75 13.44
CA HIS A 226 -18.93 16.25 12.08
C HIS A 226 -19.13 17.35 11.03
N HIS A 227 -18.18 17.46 10.09
CA HIS A 227 -18.19 18.44 9.01
C HIS A 227 -17.95 17.74 7.66
N ALA A 228 -18.98 17.12 7.09
CA ALA A 228 -18.86 16.36 5.83
C ALA A 228 -18.09 17.12 4.74
N GLY A 229 -17.10 16.45 4.14
CA GLY A 229 -16.25 17.04 3.09
C GLY A 229 -15.04 17.83 3.61
N LEU A 230 -14.85 17.96 4.92
CA LEU A 230 -13.64 18.55 5.51
C LEU A 230 -12.46 17.58 5.40
N VAL A 231 -11.35 18.08 4.84
CA VAL A 231 -10.05 17.42 4.74
C VAL A 231 -9.03 18.18 5.57
N VAL A 232 -8.42 17.51 6.54
CA VAL A 232 -7.34 18.06 7.37
C VAL A 232 -6.05 17.28 7.10
N HIS A 233 -4.97 18.00 6.81
CA HIS A 233 -3.61 17.48 6.75
C HIS A 233 -2.72 18.18 7.78
N SER A 234 -1.72 17.47 8.27
CA SER A 234 -0.74 18.02 9.20
C SER A 234 0.69 17.55 8.89
N ALA A 235 1.66 18.38 9.24
CA ALA A 235 3.08 18.04 9.24
C ALA A 235 3.72 18.51 10.56
N GLY A 236 4.93 18.04 10.85
CA GLY A 236 5.65 18.36 12.09
C GLY A 236 5.37 17.33 13.18
N TRP A 237 5.06 17.81 14.38
CA TRP A 237 4.80 16.92 15.53
C TRP A 237 3.72 15.88 15.18
N PRO A 238 3.91 14.60 15.56
CA PRO A 238 4.94 14.10 16.47
C PRO A 238 6.22 13.57 15.81
N LEU A 239 6.45 13.86 14.54
CA LEU A 239 7.54 13.27 13.76
C LEU A 239 8.83 14.12 13.85
N ASP A 240 9.40 14.22 15.05
CA ASP A 240 10.65 14.97 15.27
C ASP A 240 11.87 14.23 14.69
N ASP A 241 11.88 12.90 14.81
CA ASP A 241 12.97 11.99 14.38
C ASP A 241 12.65 11.26 13.05
N ALA A 242 11.60 11.65 12.34
CA ALA A 242 11.12 11.03 11.10
C ALA A 242 10.48 12.05 10.16
N SER A 243 10.30 11.69 8.89
CA SER A 243 9.43 12.43 7.97
C SER A 243 8.09 11.72 7.81
N GLY A 244 7.07 12.47 7.37
CA GLY A 244 5.72 11.98 7.22
C GLY A 244 4.69 13.08 7.40
N GLY A 245 3.46 12.69 7.74
CA GLY A 245 2.37 13.61 7.94
C GLY A 245 1.09 12.92 8.37
N GLY A 246 0.23 13.69 9.03
CA GLY A 246 -1.06 13.21 9.52
C GLY A 246 -2.21 13.65 8.63
N TYR A 247 -3.33 12.95 8.76
CA TYR A 247 -4.56 13.29 8.07
C TYR A 247 -5.80 13.00 8.91
N LEU A 248 -6.87 13.76 8.68
CA LEU A 248 -8.19 13.56 9.25
C LEU A 248 -9.27 14.03 8.27
N TYR A 249 -10.18 13.14 7.87
CA TYR A 249 -11.21 13.42 6.88
C TYR A 249 -12.60 13.12 7.43
N HIS A 250 -13.55 14.00 7.18
CA HIS A 250 -14.95 13.80 7.54
C HIS A 250 -15.70 13.15 6.38
N ALA A 251 -15.86 11.84 6.46
CA ALA A 251 -16.53 10.99 5.47
C ALA A 251 -18.05 10.99 5.67
N GLU A 252 -18.77 10.23 4.85
CA GLU A 252 -20.22 10.03 5.00
C GLU A 252 -20.59 9.32 6.32
N GLY A 253 -21.86 9.36 6.70
CA GLY A 253 -22.38 8.58 7.83
C GLY A 253 -21.89 9.01 9.21
N GLN A 254 -21.52 10.27 9.40
CA GLN A 254 -20.93 10.80 10.65
C GLN A 254 -19.61 10.09 11.03
N GLN A 255 -18.89 9.60 10.03
CA GLN A 255 -17.58 8.98 10.23
C GLN A 255 -16.45 9.98 10.02
N VAL A 256 -15.44 9.89 10.88
CA VAL A 256 -14.15 10.55 10.72
C VAL A 256 -13.09 9.48 10.49
N VAL A 257 -12.30 9.65 9.43
CA VAL A 257 -11.13 8.84 9.16
C VAL A 257 -9.90 9.59 9.62
N VAL A 258 -9.08 9.01 10.49
CA VAL A 258 -7.85 9.63 10.99
C VAL A 258 -6.65 8.70 10.77
N GLY A 259 -5.50 9.27 10.45
CA GLY A 259 -4.30 8.49 10.22
C GLY A 259 -3.01 9.29 10.31
N LEU A 260 -1.91 8.55 10.38
CA LEU A 260 -0.55 9.07 10.36
C LEU A 260 0.28 8.24 9.38
N ILE A 261 1.08 8.91 8.56
CA ILE A 261 2.04 8.30 7.65
C ILE A 261 3.43 8.61 8.18
N VAL A 262 4.26 7.57 8.35
CA VAL A 262 5.64 7.68 8.80
C VAL A 262 6.55 7.05 7.75
N ASP A 263 7.44 7.86 7.16
CA ASP A 263 8.40 7.38 6.17
C ASP A 263 9.34 6.35 6.83
N LEU A 264 9.58 5.22 6.15
CA LEU A 264 10.36 4.12 6.69
C LEU A 264 11.86 4.38 6.60
N ASN A 265 12.30 5.58 6.22
CA ASN A 265 13.70 6.01 6.27
C ASN A 265 14.14 6.55 7.64
N TYR A 266 13.27 6.57 8.66
CA TYR A 266 13.65 7.06 10.00
C TYR A 266 14.87 6.31 10.56
N SER A 267 15.67 7.02 11.35
CA SER A 267 16.99 6.53 11.79
C SER A 267 17.05 6.04 13.24
N ASN A 268 16.13 6.49 14.11
CA ASN A 268 16.09 6.11 15.52
C ASN A 268 15.41 4.73 15.66
N PRO A 269 16.12 3.66 16.09
CA PRO A 269 15.53 2.33 16.22
C PRO A 269 14.48 2.23 17.33
N TYR A 270 14.41 3.20 18.23
CA TYR A 270 13.39 3.28 19.28
C TYR A 270 12.08 3.92 18.84
N LEU A 271 12.03 4.51 17.64
CA LEU A 271 10.79 5.07 17.09
C LEU A 271 9.76 3.96 16.89
N ASN A 272 8.56 4.22 17.39
CA ASN A 272 7.43 3.30 17.28
C ASN A 272 6.30 4.00 16.50
N PRO A 273 6.15 3.73 15.19
CA PRO A 273 5.17 4.43 14.35
C PRO A 273 3.71 4.27 14.85
N PHE A 274 3.39 3.16 15.53
CA PHE A 274 2.07 2.98 16.12
C PHE A 274 1.86 3.95 17.29
N GLU A 275 2.83 4.07 18.20
CA GLU A 275 2.73 4.98 19.34
C GLU A 275 2.79 6.45 18.89
N GLU A 276 3.54 6.76 17.84
CA GLU A 276 3.49 8.06 17.15
C GLU A 276 2.06 8.40 16.70
N PHE A 277 1.38 7.45 16.08
CA PHE A 277 -0.02 7.62 15.68
C PHE A 277 -0.97 7.76 16.87
N GLN A 278 -0.78 7.00 17.94
CA GLN A 278 -1.63 7.10 19.13
C GLN A 278 -1.46 8.46 19.83
N ARG A 279 -0.23 8.99 19.95
CA ARG A 279 0.00 10.33 20.51
C ARG A 279 -0.46 11.44 19.58
N TYR A 280 -0.29 11.29 18.25
CA TYR A 280 -0.75 12.25 17.26
C TYR A 280 -2.23 12.65 17.47
N LYS A 281 -3.11 11.67 17.71
CA LYS A 281 -4.54 11.88 17.96
C LYS A 281 -4.85 12.73 19.20
N GLN A 282 -3.92 12.83 20.16
CA GLN A 282 -4.09 13.65 21.37
C GLN A 282 -3.93 15.15 21.10
N HIS A 283 -3.34 15.56 19.97
CA HIS A 283 -3.19 16.97 19.63
C HIS A 283 -4.56 17.68 19.61
N PRO A 284 -4.72 18.86 20.27
CA PRO A 284 -6.02 19.54 20.41
C PRO A 284 -6.79 19.72 19.10
N THR A 285 -6.09 20.05 18.01
CA THR A 285 -6.66 20.20 16.65
C THR A 285 -7.41 18.97 16.16
N LEU A 286 -7.01 17.76 16.57
CA LEU A 286 -7.64 16.51 16.14
C LEU A 286 -8.56 15.96 17.23
N LYS A 287 -8.10 16.00 18.47
CA LYS A 287 -8.83 15.51 19.64
C LYS A 287 -10.23 16.11 19.75
N GLN A 288 -10.41 17.36 19.33
CA GLN A 288 -11.71 18.02 19.29
C GLN A 288 -12.76 17.30 18.44
N TYR A 289 -12.35 16.56 17.40
CA TYR A 289 -13.25 15.82 16.50
C TYR A 289 -13.50 14.38 16.97
N LEU A 290 -12.60 13.83 17.79
CA LEU A 290 -12.65 12.43 18.24
C LEU A 290 -13.27 12.29 19.64
N LYS A 291 -13.37 13.40 20.39
CA LYS A 291 -13.82 13.39 21.78
C LYS A 291 -15.28 12.96 21.90
N GLY A 292 -15.51 11.87 22.63
CA GLY A 292 -16.84 11.28 22.77
C GLY A 292 -17.26 10.42 21.57
N GLY A 293 -16.38 10.26 20.59
CA GLY A 293 -16.56 9.32 19.49
C GLY A 293 -16.20 7.89 19.88
N LYS A 294 -16.55 6.96 19.01
CA LYS A 294 -16.25 5.54 19.13
C LYS A 294 -15.36 5.11 17.97
N ARG A 295 -14.17 4.57 18.29
CA ARG A 295 -13.31 3.93 17.30
C ARG A 295 -13.97 2.64 16.78
N VAL A 296 -14.14 2.54 15.47
CA VAL A 296 -14.86 1.47 14.77
C VAL A 296 -13.90 0.41 14.25
N THR A 297 -12.85 0.83 13.53
CA THR A 297 -11.89 -0.08 12.92
C THR A 297 -10.48 0.54 12.92
N TYR A 298 -9.48 -0.32 12.76
CA TYR A 298 -8.06 0.02 12.70
C TYR A 298 -7.36 -0.79 11.61
N GLY A 299 -6.36 -0.19 10.97
CA GLY A 299 -5.44 -0.93 10.13
C GLY A 299 -4.17 -0.13 9.82
N ALA A 300 -3.23 -0.81 9.16
CA ALA A 300 -2.05 -0.16 8.62
C ALA A 300 -1.59 -0.83 7.32
N ARG A 301 -1.01 -0.04 6.42
CA ARG A 301 -0.46 -0.52 5.14
C ARG A 301 0.79 0.26 4.80
N ALA A 302 1.81 -0.41 4.29
CA ALA A 302 2.93 0.27 3.66
C ALA A 302 2.49 0.98 2.38
N ILE A 303 3.16 2.08 2.03
CA ILE A 303 2.87 2.92 0.88
C ILE A 303 4.19 3.10 0.11
N ALA A 304 4.19 2.85 -1.20
CA ALA A 304 5.34 3.12 -2.07
C ALA A 304 5.36 4.61 -2.41
N LYS A 305 6.44 5.31 -2.10
CA LYS A 305 6.59 6.77 -2.18
C LYS A 305 7.86 7.21 -2.91
N GLY A 306 8.64 6.32 -3.53
CA GLY A 306 9.82 6.69 -4.30
C GLY A 306 9.54 7.44 -5.61
N GLY A 307 8.29 7.41 -6.10
CA GLY A 307 7.86 8.17 -7.28
C GLY A 307 8.60 7.78 -8.57
N LEU A 308 8.63 8.71 -9.54
CA LEU A 308 9.15 8.44 -10.89
C LEU A 308 10.59 7.89 -10.91
N ASN A 309 11.47 8.41 -10.04
CA ASN A 309 12.87 8.00 -10.00
C ASN A 309 13.08 6.55 -9.58
N SER A 310 12.08 5.99 -8.89
CA SER A 310 12.11 4.64 -8.32
C SER A 310 11.21 3.65 -9.04
N LEU A 311 10.57 4.08 -10.15
CA LEU A 311 9.74 3.18 -10.95
C LEU A 311 10.65 2.18 -11.69
N PRO A 312 10.45 0.87 -11.48
CA PRO A 312 11.16 -0.14 -12.24
C PRO A 312 10.70 -0.11 -13.70
N LYS A 313 11.40 -0.83 -14.58
CA LYS A 313 10.82 -1.27 -15.84
C LYS A 313 9.57 -2.10 -15.52
N MET A 314 8.43 -1.72 -16.10
CA MET A 314 7.12 -2.29 -15.75
C MET A 314 6.68 -3.42 -16.70
N SER A 315 7.48 -3.78 -17.69
CA SER A 315 7.23 -4.90 -18.61
C SER A 315 8.37 -5.90 -18.57
N PHE A 316 8.04 -7.17 -18.78
CA PHE A 316 8.95 -8.30 -18.87
C PHE A 316 8.27 -9.42 -19.67
N ASN A 317 9.02 -10.48 -20.00
CA ASN A 317 8.49 -11.62 -20.74
C ASN A 317 7.27 -12.22 -20.04
N GLY A 318 6.10 -12.11 -20.68
CA GLY A 318 4.85 -12.70 -20.21
C GLY A 318 4.11 -11.89 -19.16
N GLY A 319 4.50 -10.65 -18.86
CA GLY A 319 3.74 -9.87 -17.88
C GLY A 319 4.13 -8.41 -17.70
N LEU A 320 3.35 -7.74 -16.84
CA LEU A 320 3.56 -6.35 -16.45
C LEU A 320 3.39 -6.15 -14.93
N LEU A 321 4.12 -5.19 -14.38
CA LEU A 321 3.94 -4.67 -13.01
C LEU A 321 3.16 -3.36 -13.07
N ILE A 322 2.06 -3.26 -12.32
CA ILE A 322 1.17 -2.10 -12.33
C ILE A 322 0.81 -1.61 -10.93
N GLY A 323 0.25 -0.41 -10.85
CA GLY A 323 -0.19 0.18 -9.59
C GLY A 323 0.95 0.45 -8.60
N CYS A 324 0.61 0.38 -7.31
CA CYS A 324 1.59 0.54 -6.23
C CYS A 324 2.56 -0.65 -6.11
N ASP A 325 2.37 -1.73 -6.87
CA ASP A 325 3.35 -2.82 -6.96
C ASP A 325 4.61 -2.35 -7.71
N ALA A 326 4.41 -1.65 -8.84
CA ALA A 326 5.46 -0.87 -9.49
C ALA A 326 5.84 0.39 -8.70
N GLY A 327 4.87 1.02 -8.02
CA GLY A 327 5.08 2.22 -7.20
C GLY A 327 4.60 3.52 -7.86
N THR A 328 3.47 3.49 -8.57
CA THR A 328 2.93 4.64 -9.33
C THR A 328 2.27 5.73 -8.48
N LEU A 329 2.50 5.78 -7.18
CA LEU A 329 1.89 6.80 -6.30
C LEU A 329 2.54 8.17 -6.47
N ASN A 330 1.71 9.22 -6.46
CA ASN A 330 2.17 10.60 -6.40
C ASN A 330 2.47 11.01 -4.95
N PHE A 331 3.75 11.13 -4.59
CA PHE A 331 4.17 11.54 -3.24
C PHE A 331 3.53 12.88 -2.85
N ALA A 332 3.62 13.89 -3.71
CA ALA A 332 3.25 15.27 -3.41
C ALA A 332 1.76 15.47 -3.11
N LYS A 333 0.91 14.54 -3.57
CA LYS A 333 -0.54 14.52 -3.31
C LYS A 333 -0.94 13.52 -2.21
N ILE A 334 -0.06 12.58 -1.87
CA ILE A 334 -0.39 11.39 -1.06
C ILE A 334 -1.53 10.59 -1.70
N LYS A 335 -1.51 10.47 -3.04
CA LYS A 335 -2.57 9.80 -3.81
C LYS A 335 -1.97 8.81 -4.79
N GLY A 336 -2.44 7.58 -4.70
CA GLY A 336 -2.04 6.49 -5.60
C GLY A 336 -3.20 5.78 -6.30
N ASN A 337 -4.46 6.02 -5.91
CA ASN A 337 -5.58 5.28 -6.48
C ASN A 337 -5.78 5.59 -7.97
N HIS A 338 -5.87 6.86 -8.33
CA HIS A 338 -6.08 7.29 -9.72
C HIS A 338 -4.89 6.94 -10.63
N THR A 339 -3.66 7.07 -10.12
CA THR A 339 -2.46 6.67 -10.86
C THR A 339 -2.36 5.15 -11.02
N ALA A 340 -2.75 4.38 -9.99
CA ALA A 340 -2.83 2.93 -10.06
C ALA A 340 -3.87 2.46 -11.08
N MET A 341 -5.08 3.03 -11.06
CA MET A 341 -6.12 2.77 -12.05
C MET A 341 -5.62 3.06 -13.47
N LYS A 342 -4.99 4.22 -13.69
CA LYS A 342 -4.46 4.57 -15.01
C LYS A 342 -3.38 3.62 -15.50
N SER A 343 -2.47 3.18 -14.62
CA SER A 343 -1.45 2.19 -14.99
C SER A 343 -2.08 0.86 -15.40
N GLY A 344 -3.16 0.42 -14.73
CA GLY A 344 -3.91 -0.76 -15.12
C GLY A 344 -4.60 -0.62 -16.47
N MET A 345 -5.21 0.54 -16.74
CA MET A 345 -5.83 0.84 -18.04
C MET A 345 -4.82 0.81 -19.19
N LEU A 346 -3.64 1.41 -19.00
CA LEU A 346 -2.59 1.41 -20.01
C LEU A 346 -2.06 -0.01 -20.27
N ALA A 347 -1.92 -0.83 -19.23
CA ALA A 347 -1.48 -2.22 -19.37
C ALA A 347 -2.52 -3.05 -20.12
N ALA A 348 -3.80 -2.86 -19.79
CA ALA A 348 -4.92 -3.48 -20.48
C ALA A 348 -4.97 -3.11 -21.96
N GLU A 349 -4.76 -1.84 -22.31
CA GLU A 349 -4.73 -1.37 -23.71
C GLU A 349 -3.59 -2.06 -24.49
N VAL A 350 -2.39 -2.13 -23.92
CA VAL A 350 -1.22 -2.74 -24.57
C VAL A 350 -1.39 -4.25 -24.71
N VAL A 351 -1.87 -4.93 -23.67
CA VAL A 351 -2.11 -6.39 -23.71
C VAL A 351 -3.24 -6.74 -24.66
N ALA A 352 -4.36 -6.01 -24.63
CA ALA A 352 -5.45 -6.23 -25.57
C ALA A 352 -4.97 -6.01 -27.01
N GLN A 353 -4.21 -4.95 -27.29
CA GLN A 353 -3.67 -4.73 -28.62
C GLN A 353 -2.82 -5.91 -29.12
N ALA A 354 -1.96 -6.47 -28.26
CA ALA A 354 -1.15 -7.64 -28.59
C ALA A 354 -2.02 -8.86 -28.89
N LEU A 355 -2.93 -9.21 -27.97
CA LEU A 355 -3.80 -10.39 -28.10
C LEU A 355 -4.73 -10.30 -29.32
N LEU A 356 -5.36 -9.15 -29.54
CA LEU A 356 -6.28 -8.91 -30.67
C LEU A 356 -5.55 -8.92 -32.03
N SER A 357 -4.23 -8.72 -32.02
CA SER A 357 -3.37 -8.84 -33.20
C SER A 357 -2.86 -10.27 -33.44
N GLY A 358 -3.31 -11.24 -32.64
CA GLY A 358 -2.98 -12.66 -32.77
C GLY A 358 -1.70 -13.09 -32.04
N ASP A 359 -1.20 -12.29 -31.09
CA ASP A 359 -0.08 -12.69 -30.24
C ASP A 359 -0.44 -13.90 -29.37
N THR A 360 0.45 -14.89 -29.31
CA THR A 360 0.30 -16.11 -28.52
C THR A 360 0.79 -15.97 -27.07
N GLY A 361 1.31 -14.81 -26.68
CA GLY A 361 1.73 -14.53 -25.31
C GLY A 361 3.19 -14.81 -25.00
N GLY A 362 3.63 -14.38 -23.81
CA GLY A 362 4.97 -14.61 -23.29
C GLY A 362 6.04 -13.61 -23.71
N GLN A 363 5.72 -12.63 -24.57
CA GLN A 363 6.68 -11.61 -25.00
C GLN A 363 6.84 -10.52 -23.95
N ASP A 364 7.92 -9.74 -24.02
CA ASP A 364 8.04 -8.48 -23.29
C ASP A 364 7.33 -7.37 -24.06
N LEU A 365 6.19 -6.91 -23.55
CA LEU A 365 5.38 -5.85 -24.16
C LEU A 365 5.99 -4.46 -23.90
N THR A 366 7.18 -4.20 -24.47
CA THR A 366 7.95 -2.96 -24.27
C THR A 366 7.22 -1.70 -24.73
N GLY A 367 6.18 -1.84 -25.57
CA GLY A 367 5.30 -0.73 -25.95
C GLY A 367 4.61 -0.04 -24.76
N PHE A 368 4.51 -0.72 -23.62
CA PHE A 368 3.99 -0.13 -22.39
C PHE A 368 4.81 1.08 -21.91
N GLU A 369 6.13 1.09 -22.09
CA GLU A 369 6.97 2.22 -21.70
C GLU A 369 6.57 3.50 -22.46
N GLN A 370 6.33 3.38 -23.77
CA GLN A 370 5.90 4.50 -24.60
C GLN A 370 4.47 4.95 -24.24
N ALA A 371 3.55 4.01 -24.01
CA ALA A 371 2.18 4.32 -23.59
C ALA A 371 2.16 5.07 -22.24
N PHE A 372 2.98 4.61 -21.27
CA PHE A 372 3.18 5.28 -20.00
C PHE A 372 3.77 6.69 -20.18
N ALA A 373 4.88 6.83 -20.90
CA ALA A 373 5.56 8.11 -21.11
C ALA A 373 4.67 9.16 -21.80
N SER A 374 3.75 8.71 -22.66
CA SER A 374 2.81 9.59 -23.39
C SER A 374 1.55 9.94 -22.58
N SER A 375 1.37 9.32 -21.41
CA SER A 375 0.17 9.49 -20.60
C SER A 375 0.28 10.66 -19.61
N TRP A 376 -0.87 11.10 -19.09
CA TRP A 376 -0.89 12.06 -17.99
C TRP A 376 -0.32 11.51 -16.69
N LEU A 377 -0.28 10.18 -16.54
CA LEU A 377 0.32 9.54 -15.38
C LEU A 377 1.82 9.85 -15.32
N TYR A 378 2.53 9.77 -16.45
CA TYR A 378 3.94 10.17 -16.51
C TYR A 378 4.11 11.66 -16.19
N ASP A 379 3.34 12.57 -16.81
CA ASP A 379 3.44 14.01 -16.51
C ASP A 379 3.24 14.30 -15.02
N GLU A 380 2.26 13.64 -14.38
CA GLU A 380 1.98 13.81 -12.96
C GLU A 380 3.15 13.32 -12.07
N LEU A 381 3.71 12.15 -12.36
CA LEU A 381 4.84 11.61 -11.61
C LEU A 381 6.13 12.39 -11.88
N TYR A 382 6.32 12.87 -13.11
CA TYR A 382 7.45 13.74 -13.48
C TYR A 382 7.41 15.05 -12.71
N ARG A 383 6.24 15.69 -12.62
CA ARG A 383 6.08 16.96 -11.89
C ARG A 383 6.26 16.80 -10.38
N SER A 384 6.07 15.61 -9.82
CA SER A 384 6.26 15.35 -8.39
C SER A 384 7.61 14.68 -8.04
N ARG A 385 8.46 14.37 -9.03
CA ARG A 385 9.68 13.56 -8.86
C ARG A 385 10.68 14.08 -7.83
N ASN A 386 10.71 15.38 -7.59
CA ASN A 386 11.63 15.99 -6.63
C ASN A 386 11.09 16.01 -5.19
N PHE A 387 9.79 15.73 -4.99
CA PHE A 387 9.11 16.02 -3.72
C PHE A 387 9.69 15.22 -2.55
N GLY A 388 9.69 13.89 -2.67
CA GLY A 388 10.24 12.99 -1.65
C GLY A 388 11.74 13.23 -1.40
N PRO A 389 12.59 13.18 -2.45
CA PRO A 389 14.02 13.44 -2.30
C PRO A 389 14.35 14.79 -1.64
N ALA A 390 13.58 15.85 -1.90
CA ALA A 390 13.76 17.14 -1.23
C ALA A 390 13.48 17.06 0.28
N ILE A 391 12.41 16.38 0.69
CA ILE A 391 12.07 16.16 2.11
C ILE A 391 13.15 15.33 2.79
N HIS A 392 13.61 14.24 2.16
CA HIS A 392 14.60 13.36 2.77
C HIS A 392 15.97 14.05 2.93
N LYS A 393 16.39 14.84 1.94
CA LYS A 393 17.70 15.52 1.96
C LYS A 393 17.75 16.77 2.81
N PHE A 394 16.68 17.55 2.81
CA PHE A 394 16.66 18.88 3.43
C PHE A 394 15.79 18.93 4.70
N GLY A 395 15.16 17.82 5.07
CA GLY A 395 14.20 17.74 6.17
C GLY A 395 12.86 18.40 5.83
N THR A 396 11.88 18.22 6.71
CA THR A 396 10.49 18.66 6.52
C THR A 396 10.37 20.15 6.20
N PHE A 397 11.13 21.01 6.90
CA PHE A 397 11.04 22.47 6.73
C PHE A 397 11.64 22.94 5.40
N TRP A 398 12.93 22.72 5.16
CA TRP A 398 13.60 23.20 3.96
C TRP A 398 13.21 22.43 2.71
N GLY A 399 12.95 21.12 2.84
CA GLY A 399 12.37 20.31 1.76
C GLY A 399 10.95 20.77 1.41
N GLY A 400 10.14 21.12 2.42
CA GLY A 400 8.83 21.73 2.22
C GLY A 400 8.92 23.06 1.48
N ALA A 401 9.84 23.95 1.88
CA ALA A 401 10.08 25.22 1.19
C ALA A 401 10.51 25.04 -0.27
N PHE A 402 11.43 24.10 -0.53
CA PHE A 402 11.83 23.72 -1.90
C PHE A 402 10.61 23.23 -2.71
N ASN A 403 9.81 22.34 -2.13
CA ASN A 403 8.64 21.76 -2.80
C ASN A 403 7.57 22.81 -3.09
N THR A 404 7.30 23.73 -2.17
CA THR A 404 6.38 24.85 -2.43
C THR A 404 6.90 25.68 -3.61
N LEU A 405 8.22 25.94 -3.68
CA LEU A 405 8.83 26.64 -4.80
C LEU A 405 8.64 25.90 -6.14
N ASP A 406 9.04 24.63 -6.20
CA ASP A 406 8.96 23.79 -7.41
C ASP A 406 7.50 23.61 -7.87
N GLN A 407 6.59 23.26 -6.96
CA GLN A 407 5.19 22.98 -7.30
C GLN A 407 4.39 24.24 -7.65
N ASN A 408 4.55 25.34 -6.91
CA ASN A 408 3.67 26.50 -7.07
C ASN A 408 4.11 27.43 -8.22
N TRP A 409 5.43 27.65 -8.38
CA TRP A 409 5.98 28.58 -9.37
C TRP A 409 6.49 27.90 -10.64
N PHE A 410 7.06 26.69 -10.54
CA PHE A 410 7.61 25.95 -11.69
C PHE A 410 6.71 24.81 -12.15
N GLY A 411 5.61 24.55 -11.44
CA GLY A 411 4.68 23.46 -11.77
C GLY A 411 5.30 22.07 -11.72
N GLY A 412 6.40 21.89 -10.96
CA GLY A 412 7.16 20.63 -10.89
C GLY A 412 8.17 20.42 -12.02
N ARG A 413 8.46 21.48 -12.80
CA ARG A 413 9.29 21.41 -14.01
C ARG A 413 10.63 22.12 -13.88
N LEU A 414 11.17 22.28 -12.67
CA LEU A 414 12.56 22.71 -12.52
C LEU A 414 13.49 21.82 -13.36
N PRO A 415 14.52 22.39 -14.03
CA PRO A 415 15.49 21.64 -14.83
C PRO A 415 16.52 20.91 -13.97
N LEU A 416 16.04 20.25 -12.91
CA LEU A 416 16.81 19.50 -11.93
C LEU A 416 15.99 18.27 -11.53
N THR A 417 16.65 17.13 -11.39
CA THR A 417 16.06 15.91 -10.81
C THR A 417 16.85 15.54 -9.57
N LEU A 418 16.25 15.71 -8.41
CA LEU A 418 16.78 15.23 -7.13
C LEU A 418 16.52 13.72 -7.04
N LYS A 419 17.55 12.96 -6.67
CA LYS A 419 17.46 11.52 -6.38
C LYS A 419 17.78 11.26 -4.92
N ASP A 420 17.16 10.25 -4.33
CA ASP A 420 17.56 9.67 -3.05
C ASP A 420 17.96 8.22 -3.31
N ASP A 421 19.21 7.90 -3.03
CA ASP A 421 19.83 6.62 -3.38
C ASP A 421 20.07 5.75 -2.13
N GLN A 422 19.56 6.16 -0.96
CA GLN A 422 19.69 5.40 0.28
C GLN A 422 18.46 4.53 0.55
N HIS A 423 18.64 3.21 0.66
CA HIS A 423 17.56 2.31 1.05
C HIS A 423 17.04 2.60 2.47
N ASP A 424 15.71 2.62 2.64
CA ASP A 424 15.02 2.87 3.92
C ASP A 424 15.50 1.97 5.08
N TYR A 425 15.72 0.67 4.82
CA TYR A 425 16.19 -0.27 5.83
C TYR A 425 17.60 0.03 6.33
N ALA A 426 18.44 0.64 5.48
CA ALA A 426 19.85 0.89 5.77
C ALA A 426 20.06 2.15 6.64
N GLN A 427 19.02 2.95 6.87
CA GLN A 427 19.14 4.24 7.56
C GLN A 427 19.09 4.16 9.09
N LEU A 428 18.80 2.98 9.66
CA LEU A 428 18.80 2.82 11.12
C LEU A 428 20.22 2.97 11.69
N LYS A 429 20.34 3.82 12.72
CA LYS A 429 21.55 3.95 13.51
C LYS A 429 21.61 2.87 14.60
N PRO A 430 22.80 2.49 15.07
CA PRO A 430 22.92 1.61 16.23
C PRO A 430 22.20 2.21 17.45
N ALA A 431 21.51 1.36 18.22
CA ALA A 431 20.71 1.76 19.37
C ALA A 431 21.52 2.55 20.42
N ALA A 432 22.80 2.18 20.62
CA ALA A 432 23.72 2.89 21.52
C ALA A 432 24.02 4.35 21.13
N SER A 433 23.69 4.75 19.89
CA SER A 433 23.85 6.13 19.39
C SER A 433 22.54 6.92 19.33
N CYS A 434 21.45 6.35 19.85
CA CYS A 434 20.12 6.93 19.83
C CYS A 434 19.52 6.98 21.24
N SER A 435 18.65 7.96 21.45
CA SER A 435 17.89 8.07 22.70
C SER A 435 16.61 7.24 22.61
N PRO A 436 16.32 6.38 23.61
CA PRO A 436 15.03 5.74 23.73
C PRO A 436 13.89 6.76 23.83
N ILE A 437 12.78 6.49 23.15
CA ILE A 437 11.59 7.35 23.18
C ILE A 437 10.59 6.77 24.20
N VAL A 438 10.18 7.60 25.15
CA VAL A 438 9.16 7.24 26.14
C VAL A 438 7.80 7.68 25.63
N TYR A 439 6.95 6.70 25.30
CA TYR A 439 5.59 6.95 24.85
C TYR A 439 4.60 6.96 26.03
N PRO A 440 3.62 7.88 26.05
CA PRO A 440 2.56 7.87 27.06
C PRO A 440 1.74 6.58 27.01
N LYS A 441 1.20 6.16 28.16
CA LYS A 441 0.23 5.05 28.17
C LYS A 441 -1.07 5.49 27.50
N PRO A 442 -1.76 4.58 26.77
CA PRO A 442 -3.06 4.90 26.18
C PRO A 442 -4.10 5.23 27.24
N ASP A 443 -4.95 6.22 26.95
CA ASP A 443 -6.08 6.63 27.79
C ASP A 443 -7.36 5.80 27.56
N ASN A 444 -7.33 4.89 26.58
CA ASN A 444 -8.44 4.05 26.13
C ASN A 444 -9.69 4.84 25.72
N GLN A 445 -9.51 6.11 25.32
CA GLN A 445 -10.58 6.99 24.86
C GLN A 445 -10.23 7.62 23.51
N ILE A 446 -9.02 8.16 23.38
CA ILE A 446 -8.48 8.75 22.15
C ILE A 446 -7.32 7.90 21.63
N SER A 447 -6.53 7.37 22.56
CA SER A 447 -5.36 6.53 22.33
C SER A 447 -5.58 5.14 22.92
N PHE A 448 -5.10 4.10 22.24
CA PHE A 448 -5.36 2.70 22.58
C PHE A 448 -4.08 1.87 22.44
N ASP A 449 -4.04 0.73 23.13
CA ASP A 449 -2.97 -0.23 22.97
C ASP A 449 -3.02 -0.93 21.60
N ARG A 450 -1.93 -1.61 21.26
CA ARG A 450 -1.79 -2.27 19.96
C ARG A 450 -2.69 -3.48 19.80
N LEU A 451 -2.89 -4.28 20.85
CA LEU A 451 -3.67 -5.52 20.76
C LEU A 451 -5.16 -5.22 20.57
N SER A 452 -5.71 -4.25 21.32
CA SER A 452 -7.10 -3.80 21.09
C SER A 452 -7.28 -3.16 19.71
N SER A 453 -6.25 -2.52 19.16
CA SER A 453 -6.24 -2.04 17.77
C SER A 453 -6.27 -3.19 16.76
N VAL A 454 -5.42 -4.21 16.94
CA VAL A 454 -5.39 -5.39 16.06
C VAL A 454 -6.72 -6.11 16.04
N TYR A 455 -7.40 -6.25 17.18
CA TYR A 455 -8.75 -6.81 17.25
C TYR A 455 -9.72 -6.08 16.29
N LEU A 456 -9.66 -4.75 16.22
CA LEU A 456 -10.52 -3.94 15.34
C LEU A 456 -10.13 -3.97 13.85
N SER A 457 -9.04 -4.66 13.49
CA SER A 457 -8.72 -4.99 12.09
C SER A 457 -9.44 -6.24 11.59
N ASN A 458 -10.10 -6.97 12.50
CA ASN A 458 -10.69 -8.30 12.25
C ASN A 458 -9.70 -9.27 11.58
N THR A 459 -8.41 -9.15 11.90
CA THR A 459 -7.40 -10.02 11.31
C THR A 459 -7.48 -11.42 11.89
N ASN A 460 -7.45 -12.42 11.03
CA ASN A 460 -7.41 -13.81 11.44
C ASN A 460 -6.62 -14.66 10.43
N HIS A 461 -6.03 -15.73 10.91
CA HIS A 461 -5.32 -16.72 10.11
C HIS A 461 -5.60 -18.11 10.71
N GLU A 462 -5.55 -19.16 9.89
CA GLU A 462 -5.48 -20.53 10.41
C GLU A 462 -4.26 -20.65 11.34
N GLU A 463 -4.45 -21.15 12.56
CA GLU A 463 -3.40 -21.19 13.60
C GLU A 463 -2.36 -22.26 13.28
N GLU A 464 -2.81 -23.38 12.73
CA GLU A 464 -1.96 -24.51 12.35
C GLU A 464 -1.59 -24.43 10.87
N GLN A 465 -0.86 -23.37 10.49
CA GLN A 465 -0.30 -23.20 9.15
C GLN A 465 1.19 -22.77 9.19
N PRO A 466 1.96 -22.95 8.11
CA PRO A 466 3.33 -22.47 8.06
C PRO A 466 3.41 -20.95 8.26
N CYS A 467 4.32 -20.49 9.12
CA CYS A 467 4.52 -19.06 9.34
C CYS A 467 4.90 -18.36 8.03
N HIS A 468 4.11 -17.37 7.59
CA HIS A 468 4.32 -16.65 6.33
C HIS A 468 5.36 -15.51 6.44
N LEU A 469 5.97 -15.33 7.62
CA LEU A 469 7.03 -14.37 7.91
C LEU A 469 8.34 -15.13 8.02
N LYS A 470 8.94 -15.43 6.87
CA LYS A 470 10.12 -16.30 6.78
C LYS A 470 11.38 -15.53 7.17
N LEU A 471 12.22 -16.14 7.99
CA LEU A 471 13.57 -15.67 8.27
C LEU A 471 14.55 -16.43 7.37
N LYS A 472 15.48 -15.72 6.72
CA LYS A 472 16.58 -16.37 6.01
C LYS A 472 17.54 -17.05 6.98
N ASP A 473 17.76 -16.42 8.14
CA ASP A 473 18.56 -16.92 9.25
C ASP A 473 17.87 -16.60 10.59
N ALA A 474 17.57 -17.64 11.36
CA ALA A 474 16.87 -17.51 12.64
C ALA A 474 17.73 -16.92 13.77
N SER A 475 19.06 -16.82 13.58
CA SER A 475 19.98 -16.26 14.58
C SER A 475 20.09 -14.74 14.52
N ILE A 476 19.86 -14.13 13.34
CA ILE A 476 19.99 -12.69 13.09
C ILE A 476 19.16 -11.81 14.04
N PRO A 477 17.88 -12.13 14.36
CA PRO A 477 17.08 -11.31 15.27
C PRO A 477 17.77 -11.07 16.62
N ILE A 478 18.45 -12.08 17.17
CA ILE A 478 19.11 -11.97 18.47
C ILE A 478 20.54 -11.44 18.31
N GLN A 479 21.33 -12.08 17.44
CA GLN A 479 22.77 -11.79 17.36
C GLN A 479 23.08 -10.44 16.71
N VAL A 480 22.20 -9.94 15.84
CA VAL A 480 22.40 -8.70 15.10
C VAL A 480 21.36 -7.66 15.47
N ASN A 481 20.06 -7.95 15.27
CA ASN A 481 19.02 -6.93 15.36
C ASN A 481 18.80 -6.48 16.81
N LEU A 482 18.67 -7.40 17.77
CA LEU A 482 18.57 -7.09 19.19
C LEU A 482 19.85 -6.42 19.70
N ALA A 483 21.01 -7.02 19.42
CA ALA A 483 22.30 -6.53 19.89
C ALA A 483 22.65 -5.11 19.39
N LYS A 484 22.41 -4.81 18.11
CA LYS A 484 22.82 -3.56 17.47
C LYS A 484 21.72 -2.50 17.39
N TYR A 485 20.47 -2.93 17.20
CA TYR A 485 19.34 -2.05 16.90
C TYR A 485 18.19 -2.18 17.91
N ALA A 486 18.40 -2.87 19.04
CA ALA A 486 17.38 -3.10 20.06
C ALA A 486 16.08 -3.72 19.48
N GLU A 487 16.22 -4.63 18.51
CA GLU A 487 15.19 -5.37 17.77
C GLU A 487 13.99 -4.49 17.37
N PRO A 488 14.14 -3.70 16.29
CA PRO A 488 13.15 -2.71 15.88
C PRO A 488 11.83 -3.33 15.38
N ALA A 489 11.79 -4.64 15.08
CA ALA A 489 10.56 -5.31 14.65
C ALA A 489 9.44 -5.25 15.70
N GLN A 490 9.81 -5.17 16.97
CA GLN A 490 8.87 -4.98 18.09
C GLN A 490 8.15 -3.62 18.04
N ARG A 491 8.70 -2.65 17.31
CA ARG A 491 8.20 -1.26 17.25
C ARG A 491 7.60 -0.92 15.89
N TYR A 492 8.30 -1.20 14.78
CA TYR A 492 7.77 -0.87 13.46
C TYR A 492 6.59 -1.75 13.03
N CYS A 493 6.41 -2.91 13.67
CA CYS A 493 5.27 -3.77 13.38
C CYS A 493 4.00 -3.16 13.99
N PRO A 494 3.01 -2.79 13.14
CA PRO A 494 1.77 -2.16 13.59
C PRO A 494 0.84 -3.12 14.32
N ALA A 495 1.18 -4.41 14.40
CA ALA A 495 0.30 -5.45 14.90
C ALA A 495 0.91 -6.35 15.99
N GLY A 496 2.10 -6.02 16.50
CA GLY A 496 2.70 -6.77 17.61
C GLY A 496 3.02 -8.22 17.26
N VAL A 497 3.38 -8.49 16.01
CA VAL A 497 3.72 -9.84 15.53
C VAL A 497 5.05 -10.32 16.09
N TYR A 498 6.00 -9.42 16.31
CA TYR A 498 7.35 -9.76 16.75
C TYR A 498 7.54 -9.35 18.20
N GLU A 499 7.99 -10.28 19.03
CA GLU A 499 8.35 -10.03 20.42
C GLU A 499 9.63 -10.80 20.79
N ILE A 500 10.44 -10.21 21.67
CA ILE A 500 11.56 -10.92 22.30
C ILE A 500 11.07 -11.54 23.60
N VAL A 501 11.14 -12.86 23.68
CA VAL A 501 10.79 -13.64 24.88
C VAL A 501 12.08 -14.09 25.55
N GLU A 502 12.20 -13.87 26.85
CA GLU A 502 13.27 -14.40 27.67
C GLU A 502 12.94 -15.83 28.10
N GLU A 503 13.73 -16.81 27.65
CA GLU A 503 13.62 -18.19 28.11
C GLU A 503 14.61 -18.46 29.24
N GLN A 504 14.11 -19.04 30.33
CA GLN A 504 14.97 -19.54 31.41
C GLN A 504 16.02 -20.50 30.83
N ASP A 505 17.29 -20.27 31.16
CA ASP A 505 18.47 -21.02 30.74
C ASP A 505 18.87 -20.96 29.24
N LYS A 506 18.08 -20.32 28.37
CA LYS A 506 18.38 -20.20 26.92
C LYS A 506 18.56 -18.77 26.44
N GLY A 507 18.18 -17.78 27.25
CA GLY A 507 18.30 -16.36 26.92
C GLY A 507 17.19 -15.87 25.97
N PRO A 508 17.39 -14.72 25.32
CA PRO A 508 16.37 -14.11 24.50
C PRO A 508 16.16 -14.86 23.18
N ARG A 509 14.91 -15.06 22.79
CA ARG A 509 14.52 -15.55 21.46
C ARG A 509 13.47 -14.65 20.83
N LEU A 510 13.43 -14.64 19.50
CA LEU A 510 12.33 -14.02 18.76
C LEU A 510 11.13 -14.98 18.74
N GLN A 511 9.95 -14.47 19.10
CA GLN A 511 8.65 -15.10 18.91
C GLN A 511 7.93 -14.36 17.78
N ILE A 512 7.38 -15.12 16.83
CA ILE A 512 6.60 -14.60 15.69
C ILE A 512 5.15 -15.05 15.84
N ASN A 513 4.28 -14.11 16.22
CA ASN A 513 2.85 -14.26 16.36
C ASN A 513 2.16 -13.94 15.01
N ALA A 514 2.38 -14.81 14.03
CA ALA A 514 1.98 -14.59 12.63
C ALA A 514 0.46 -14.38 12.45
N GLN A 515 -0.36 -14.91 13.36
CA GLN A 515 -1.82 -14.76 13.36
C GLN A 515 -2.28 -13.29 13.47
N ASN A 516 -1.46 -12.42 14.06
CA ASN A 516 -1.76 -10.99 14.18
C ASN A 516 -1.43 -10.19 12.91
N CYS A 517 -0.85 -10.81 11.88
CA CYS A 517 -0.28 -10.08 10.74
C CYS A 517 -1.35 -9.39 9.88
N ILE A 518 -1.42 -8.07 9.93
CA ILE A 518 -2.35 -7.30 9.08
C ILE A 518 -1.84 -7.05 7.64
N HIS A 519 -0.87 -7.83 7.17
CA HIS A 519 -0.38 -7.76 5.78
C HIS A 519 0.15 -6.38 5.33
N CYS A 520 0.63 -5.56 6.26
CA CYS A 520 1.11 -4.22 5.96
C CYS A 520 2.37 -4.18 5.08
N LYS A 521 3.18 -5.25 5.11
CA LYS A 521 4.51 -5.43 4.46
C LYS A 521 5.70 -4.67 5.07
N THR A 522 5.50 -3.91 6.14
CA THR A 522 6.55 -3.09 6.76
C THR A 522 7.78 -3.88 7.22
N CYS A 523 7.59 -5.09 7.77
CA CYS A 523 8.71 -5.90 8.25
C CYS A 523 9.66 -6.35 7.14
N ASP A 524 9.13 -6.67 5.95
CA ASP A 524 9.95 -6.99 4.76
C ASP A 524 10.71 -5.74 4.25
N ILE A 525 10.17 -4.55 4.49
CA ILE A 525 10.75 -3.28 4.04
C ILE A 525 11.81 -2.78 5.02
N LYS A 526 11.52 -2.74 6.33
CA LYS A 526 12.28 -1.97 7.33
C LYS A 526 13.27 -2.80 8.16
N ASP A 527 13.28 -4.12 8.04
CA ASP A 527 14.29 -4.94 8.71
C ASP A 527 15.71 -4.52 8.27
N PRO A 528 16.56 -4.01 9.20
CA PRO A 528 17.90 -3.51 8.85
C PRO A 528 18.81 -4.60 8.29
N SER A 529 18.51 -5.87 8.55
CA SER A 529 19.27 -7.02 8.05
C SER A 529 18.68 -7.63 6.78
N GLN A 530 17.52 -7.15 6.29
CA GLN A 530 16.79 -7.72 5.16
C GLN A 530 16.64 -9.26 5.26
N ASN A 531 16.43 -9.75 6.48
CA ASN A 531 16.31 -11.15 6.86
C ASN A 531 14.87 -11.65 6.76
N ILE A 532 13.89 -10.78 7.06
CA ILE A 532 12.47 -11.10 6.95
C ILE A 532 12.04 -11.08 5.48
N THR A 533 11.36 -12.14 5.05
CA THR A 533 10.63 -12.20 3.79
C THR A 533 9.16 -12.48 4.08
N TRP A 534 8.29 -11.55 3.69
CA TRP A 534 6.85 -11.77 3.73
C TRP A 534 6.45 -12.58 2.49
N VAL A 535 5.81 -13.72 2.70
CA VAL A 535 5.09 -14.46 1.67
C VAL A 535 3.60 -14.48 2.02
N THR A 536 2.74 -14.90 1.09
CA THR A 536 1.33 -15.04 1.43
C THR A 536 1.11 -16.20 2.40
N PRO A 537 0.25 -16.05 3.43
CA PRO A 537 -0.36 -17.18 4.12
C PRO A 537 -1.38 -17.89 3.22
N GLU A 538 -2.05 -18.89 3.77
CA GLU A 538 -3.27 -19.46 3.16
C GLU A 538 -4.26 -18.34 2.80
N GLY A 539 -4.92 -18.50 1.64
CA GLY A 539 -5.85 -17.50 1.11
C GLY A 539 -7.05 -17.29 2.02
N GLY A 540 -7.57 -16.06 2.05
CA GLY A 540 -8.62 -15.65 2.98
C GLY A 540 -8.11 -15.23 4.37
N GLY A 541 -6.88 -15.62 4.75
CA GLY A 541 -6.21 -15.11 5.94
C GLY A 541 -5.77 -13.65 5.81
N GLY A 542 -5.64 -12.96 6.94
CA GLY A 542 -5.25 -11.55 6.99
C GLY A 542 -6.31 -10.66 7.63
N PRO A 543 -6.20 -9.32 7.45
CA PRO A 543 -7.21 -8.39 7.93
C PRO A 543 -8.56 -8.59 7.21
N ASN A 544 -9.66 -8.26 7.89
CA ASN A 544 -10.97 -8.20 7.25
C ASN A 544 -11.56 -6.81 7.45
N TYR A 545 -11.06 -5.87 6.64
CA TYR A 545 -11.43 -4.48 6.72
C TYR A 545 -12.83 -4.23 6.13
N PRO A 546 -13.73 -3.55 6.87
CA PRO A 546 -15.07 -3.28 6.37
C PRO A 546 -15.04 -2.22 5.26
N ASN A 547 -14.69 -0.97 5.58
CA ASN A 547 -14.74 0.18 4.67
C ASN A 547 -13.46 1.03 4.72
N MET A 548 -12.30 0.36 4.79
CA MET A 548 -10.99 1.00 4.97
C MET A 548 -10.33 1.51 3.68
#